data_AF-A0A371NS84-F1
#
_entry.id   AF-A0A371NS84-F1
#
_cell.length_a   1.000
_cell.length_b   1.000
_cell.length_c   1.000
_cell.angle_alpha   90.00
_cell.angle_beta   90.00
_cell.angle_gamma   90.00
#
_symmetry.space_group_name_H-M   'P 1'
#
loop_
_entity.id
_entity.type
_entity.pdbx_description
1 polymer ?
#
loop_
_entity_poly.entity_id
_entity_poly.type
_entity_poly.pdbx_seq_one_letter_code
_entity_poly.pdbx_strand_id
1 'polypeptide(L)'
;MTEVRTAAERLVRRFARETNLLIAGRAFSVRGDAPVAEELRRLIPALGGHLTDGGVTFVPDGTPDILIDDAPLPLRATAEDRVDNAGAHMPVSTLIAHRLRDEGLVHGIRIGIAMVLEPKTAQLALLLRDAGAEVAVYAHPDEIDVEVAEVLRDRGIPVDGDPALSGAEERSAAIAFLRRGFDLLLDDGSHLIRLAHEEGLAAGLRGAAEETTSGLTPLRVMQREGLLRVPVIAVNDAAMKTSFDNRYGTGQSCVFAIGDVLDAAGIGVRDQPAVVIGYGPVGEGVAAHLRALGAEIAVAETDPVRALKAAHDGFRIGPLAELAPGALVISATGAPHTVDAGTLRAARIVAVAGGVPGEVDVDPATLVPAGEHLDRAGDGALLIARGGCVNLAAAEGNPIEIMDLSFAVQLGAVEQLLTGGLAPGLHAFPVEADAAIARSALAARGDGIDRRSTAQVQAQADWRSPRYTTSGSRKAHA
;
A
#
# COMPACT_ATOMS: atom_id res chain seq x y z
N MET A 1 16.35 2.49 29.33
CA MET A 1 16.12 3.13 28.00
C MET A 1 15.49 2.15 27.03
N THR A 2 15.98 0.90 26.91
CA THR A 2 15.40 -0.11 25.99
C THR A 2 13.94 -0.48 26.30
N GLU A 3 13.59 -0.74 27.57
CA GLU A 3 12.20 -1.06 27.95
C GLU A 3 11.21 0.09 27.67
N VAL A 4 11.62 1.33 27.96
CA VAL A 4 10.82 2.53 27.70
C VAL A 4 10.53 2.68 26.20
N ARG A 5 11.53 2.45 25.35
CA ARG A 5 11.37 2.44 23.88
C ARG A 5 10.43 1.34 23.41
N THR A 6 10.60 0.13 23.93
CA THR A 6 9.73 -0.99 23.59
C THR A 6 8.29 -0.71 24.02
N ALA A 7 8.05 -0.11 25.19
CA ALA A 7 6.71 0.25 25.64
C ALA A 7 6.05 1.31 24.74
N ALA A 8 6.77 2.39 24.38
CA ALA A 8 6.26 3.42 23.48
C ALA A 8 5.95 2.85 22.08
N GLU A 9 6.85 2.03 21.54
CA GLU A 9 6.67 1.34 20.27
C GLU A 9 5.45 0.42 20.27
N ARG A 10 5.25 -0.36 21.33
CA ARG A 10 4.09 -1.25 21.47
C ARG A 10 2.77 -0.48 21.49
N LEU A 11 2.71 0.68 22.12
CA LEU A 11 1.51 1.54 22.10
C LEU A 11 1.18 2.01 20.69
N VAL A 12 2.18 2.49 19.93
CA VAL A 12 1.99 2.96 18.55
C VAL A 12 1.60 1.80 17.62
N ARG A 13 2.28 0.64 17.73
CA ARG A 13 1.93 -0.56 16.95
C ARG A 13 0.55 -1.08 17.29
N ARG A 14 0.17 -1.09 18.58
CA ARG A 14 -1.17 -1.51 19.01
C ARG A 14 -2.25 -0.60 18.44
N PHE A 15 -2.06 0.72 18.48
CA PHE A 15 -2.96 1.66 17.79
C PHE A 15 -3.12 1.27 16.31
N ALA A 16 -2.02 1.16 15.57
CA ALA A 16 -2.07 0.86 14.15
C ALA A 16 -2.72 -0.50 13.84
N ARG A 17 -2.46 -1.53 14.65
CA ARG A 17 -3.05 -2.87 14.51
C ARG A 17 -4.55 -2.86 14.81
N GLU A 18 -4.97 -2.23 15.90
CA GLU A 18 -6.37 -2.26 16.34
C GLU A 18 -7.27 -1.37 15.49
N THR A 19 -6.73 -0.37 14.81
CA THR A 19 -7.51 0.54 13.95
C THR A 19 -7.30 0.33 12.45
N ASN A 20 -6.18 -0.29 12.04
CA ASN A 20 -5.68 -0.31 10.66
C ASN A 20 -5.50 1.12 10.09
N LEU A 21 -4.96 2.03 10.91
CA LEU A 21 -4.78 3.44 10.53
C LEU A 21 -3.31 3.85 10.44
N LEU A 22 -3.05 4.88 9.65
CA LEU A 22 -1.72 5.43 9.42
C LEU A 22 -1.27 6.32 10.60
N ILE A 23 0.03 6.27 10.92
CA ILE A 23 0.67 7.23 11.83
C ILE A 23 1.03 8.52 11.08
N ALA A 24 1.59 8.37 9.88
CA ALA A 24 2.03 9.50 9.07
C ALA A 24 0.88 10.46 8.72
N GLY A 25 1.12 11.76 8.88
CA GLY A 25 0.14 12.81 8.59
C GLY A 25 -1.03 12.89 9.58
N ARG A 26 -1.08 12.07 10.63
CA ARG A 26 -2.15 12.08 11.62
C ARG A 26 -1.80 12.96 12.83
N ALA A 27 -2.82 13.59 13.40
CA ALA A 27 -2.70 14.36 14.63
C ALA A 27 -2.71 13.44 15.86
N PHE A 28 -1.75 13.67 16.75
CA PHE A 28 -1.60 12.97 18.02
C PHE A 28 -1.38 13.93 19.17
N SER A 29 -1.86 13.57 20.35
CA SER A 29 -1.42 14.19 21.60
C SER A 29 -0.86 13.13 22.55
N VAL A 30 0.00 13.55 23.49
CA VAL A 30 0.57 12.66 24.51
C VAL A 30 0.39 13.30 25.87
N ARG A 31 -0.39 12.66 26.75
CA ARG A 31 -0.66 13.11 28.12
C ARG A 31 0.28 12.41 29.11
N GLY A 32 0.69 13.15 30.14
CA GLY A 32 1.57 12.66 31.19
C GLY A 32 3.06 12.91 30.93
N ASP A 33 3.86 12.72 31.98
CA ASP A 33 5.29 13.06 32.02
C ASP A 33 6.19 11.84 32.26
N ALA A 34 5.63 10.62 32.18
CA ALA A 34 6.43 9.41 32.31
C ALA A 34 7.45 9.26 31.17
N PRO A 35 8.54 8.50 31.37
CA PRO A 35 9.55 8.26 30.34
C PRO A 35 8.97 7.74 29.01
N VAL A 36 7.89 6.96 29.06
CA VAL A 36 7.19 6.46 27.87
C VAL A 36 6.52 7.61 27.10
N ALA A 37 5.97 8.61 27.79
CA ALA A 37 5.37 9.79 27.16
C ALA A 37 6.41 10.64 26.43
N GLU A 38 7.60 10.83 27.02
CA GLU A 38 8.72 11.50 26.35
C GLU A 38 9.16 10.74 25.08
N GLU A 39 9.28 9.42 25.18
CA GLU A 39 9.65 8.59 24.04
C GLU A 39 8.58 8.58 22.93
N LEU A 40 7.29 8.60 23.27
CA LEU A 40 6.21 8.77 22.30
C LEU A 40 6.29 10.13 21.58
N ARG A 41 6.59 11.22 22.31
CA ARG A 41 6.80 12.55 21.72
C ARG A 41 7.99 12.59 20.74
N ARG A 42 8.97 11.70 20.91
CA ARG A 42 10.07 11.50 19.96
C ARG A 42 9.66 10.62 18.77
N LEU A 43 8.96 9.52 19.05
CA LEU A 43 8.64 8.48 18.07
C LEU A 43 7.57 8.92 17.07
N ILE A 44 6.52 9.60 17.53
CA ILE A 44 5.40 10.01 16.67
C ILE A 44 5.87 10.90 15.50
N PRO A 45 6.64 11.99 15.71
CA PRO A 45 7.18 12.77 14.60
C PRO A 45 8.15 12.00 13.71
N ALA A 46 8.93 11.06 14.28
CA ALA A 46 9.85 10.22 13.50
C ALA A 46 9.11 9.27 12.53
N LEU A 47 7.87 8.90 12.86
CA LEU A 47 6.95 8.15 11.99
C LEU A 47 6.07 9.06 11.12
N GLY A 48 6.28 10.38 11.16
CA GLY A 48 5.53 11.36 10.36
C GLY A 48 4.20 11.81 10.97
N GLY A 49 3.88 11.43 12.21
CA GLY A 49 2.73 11.95 12.94
C GLY A 49 2.98 13.38 13.46
N HIS A 50 1.91 14.13 13.70
CA HIS A 50 1.99 15.51 14.18
C HIS A 50 1.54 15.61 15.63
N LEU A 51 2.38 16.19 16.49
CA LEU A 51 1.98 16.49 17.86
C LEU A 51 1.09 17.74 17.89
N THR A 52 -0.15 17.58 18.34
CA THR A 52 -1.17 18.62 18.48
C THR A 52 -1.94 18.42 19.80
N ASP A 53 -2.96 19.26 20.05
CA ASP A 53 -3.82 19.15 21.23
C ASP A 53 -5.01 18.18 21.03
N GLY A 54 -5.12 17.50 19.89
CA GLY A 54 -6.29 16.67 19.55
C GLY A 54 -5.99 15.46 18.66
N GLY A 55 -7.04 14.76 18.23
CA GLY A 55 -6.93 13.51 17.46
C GLY A 55 -6.68 12.31 18.38
N VAL A 56 -5.64 11.54 18.07
CA VAL A 56 -5.32 10.32 18.85
C VAL A 56 -4.46 10.68 20.06
N THR A 57 -4.94 10.38 21.25
CA THR A 57 -4.24 10.71 22.49
C THR A 57 -3.68 9.47 23.17
N PHE A 58 -2.36 9.42 23.33
CA PHE A 58 -1.71 8.42 24.17
C PHE A 58 -1.65 8.88 25.63
N VAL A 59 -2.04 8.01 26.55
CA VAL A 59 -1.99 8.22 28.01
C VAL A 59 -1.26 7.02 28.64
N PRO A 60 0.08 6.94 28.58
CA PRO A 60 0.82 5.70 28.88
C PRO A 60 0.55 5.07 30.25
N ASP A 61 0.27 5.89 31.26
CA ASP A 61 -0.05 5.44 32.64
C ASP A 61 -1.56 5.45 32.94
N GLY A 62 -2.39 5.72 31.92
CA GLY A 62 -3.84 5.85 32.03
C GLY A 62 -4.58 4.54 31.78
N THR A 63 -5.88 4.55 32.07
CA THR A 63 -6.82 3.53 31.61
C THR A 63 -8.11 4.22 31.20
N PRO A 64 -8.42 4.32 29.89
CA PRO A 64 -7.65 3.78 28.76
C PRO A 64 -6.33 4.52 28.53
N ASP A 65 -5.38 3.83 27.90
CA ASP A 65 -4.05 4.31 27.52
C ASP A 65 -3.98 4.83 26.07
N ILE A 66 -5.02 4.59 25.28
CA ILE A 66 -5.23 5.17 23.95
C ILE A 66 -6.66 5.71 23.85
N LEU A 67 -6.78 6.96 23.41
CA LEU A 67 -8.05 7.62 23.11
C LEU A 67 -8.08 8.09 21.65
N ILE A 68 -9.24 8.03 21.01
CA ILE A 68 -9.54 8.70 19.74
C ILE A 68 -10.65 9.71 20.02
N ASP A 69 -10.39 10.99 19.79
CA ASP A 69 -11.34 12.09 20.05
C ASP A 69 -11.93 12.03 21.48
N ASP A 70 -11.03 11.82 22.47
CA ASP A 70 -11.33 11.67 23.90
C ASP A 70 -12.20 10.45 24.29
N ALA A 71 -12.53 9.57 23.35
CA ALA A 71 -13.17 8.28 23.62
C ALA A 71 -12.13 7.14 23.66
N PRO A 72 -12.33 6.06 24.43
CA PRO A 72 -11.49 4.87 24.37
C PRO A 72 -11.37 4.34 22.93
N LEU A 73 -10.19 3.84 22.58
CA LEU A 73 -9.92 3.18 21.31
C LEU A 73 -11.04 2.15 21.00
N PRO A 74 -11.78 2.33 19.88
CA PRO A 74 -12.87 1.42 19.54
C PRO A 74 -12.33 0.03 19.20
N LEU A 75 -13.08 -1.00 19.62
CA LEU A 75 -12.80 -2.38 19.26
C LEU A 75 -13.37 -2.67 17.87
N ARG A 76 -12.55 -3.24 16.99
CA ARG A 76 -12.96 -3.82 15.71
C ARG A 76 -13.05 -5.33 15.83
N ALA A 77 -14.10 -5.82 16.49
CA ALA A 77 -14.20 -7.23 16.90
C ALA A 77 -14.71 -8.15 15.79
N THR A 78 -15.51 -7.62 14.87
CA THR A 78 -16.12 -8.39 13.78
C THR A 78 -15.64 -7.90 12.41
N ALA A 79 -15.77 -8.74 11.37
CA ALA A 79 -15.52 -8.31 10.00
C ALA A 79 -16.41 -7.13 9.57
N GLU A 80 -17.64 -7.05 10.09
CA GLU A 80 -18.52 -5.90 9.87
C GLU A 80 -17.93 -4.62 10.48
N ASP A 81 -17.44 -4.65 11.72
CA ASP A 81 -16.76 -3.50 12.34
C ASP A 81 -15.52 -3.08 11.54
N ARG A 82 -14.74 -4.06 11.02
CA ARG A 82 -13.56 -3.79 10.19
C ARG A 82 -13.94 -3.09 8.89
N VAL A 83 -14.98 -3.57 8.21
CA VAL A 83 -15.53 -2.98 6.96
C VAL A 83 -16.06 -1.59 7.24
N ASP A 84 -16.88 -1.38 8.27
CA ASP A 84 -17.47 -0.08 8.57
C ASP A 84 -16.42 0.93 9.02
N ASN A 85 -15.42 0.50 9.79
CA ASN A 85 -14.29 1.35 10.14
C ASN A 85 -13.48 1.76 8.90
N ALA A 86 -13.30 0.86 7.92
CA ALA A 86 -12.70 1.24 6.65
C ALA A 86 -13.53 2.33 5.95
N GLY A 87 -14.85 2.18 5.89
CA GLY A 87 -15.75 3.18 5.28
C GLY A 87 -15.66 4.54 5.95
N ALA A 88 -15.57 4.58 7.28
CA ALA A 88 -15.42 5.82 8.05
C ALA A 88 -14.09 6.55 7.80
N HIS A 89 -13.06 5.86 7.31
CA HIS A 89 -11.71 6.39 7.11
C HIS A 89 -11.26 6.41 5.64
N MET A 90 -12.21 6.31 4.70
CA MET A 90 -11.97 6.45 3.25
C MET A 90 -12.69 7.67 2.63
N PRO A 91 -12.46 8.90 3.13
CA PRO A 91 -13.17 10.08 2.67
C PRO A 91 -12.88 10.48 1.22
N VAL A 92 -11.69 10.17 0.68
CA VAL A 92 -11.29 10.58 -0.67
C VAL A 92 -12.02 9.74 -1.72
N SER A 93 -12.00 8.41 -1.56
CA SER A 93 -12.76 7.47 -2.38
C SER A 93 -14.25 7.76 -2.29
N THR A 94 -14.76 8.03 -1.08
CA THR A 94 -16.16 8.40 -0.87
C THR A 94 -16.53 9.66 -1.67
N LEU A 95 -15.71 10.71 -1.64
CA LEU A 95 -15.97 11.93 -2.39
C LEU A 95 -16.01 11.67 -3.90
N ILE A 96 -15.09 10.86 -4.42
CA ILE A 96 -15.04 10.54 -5.85
C ILE A 96 -16.23 9.68 -6.26
N ALA A 97 -16.58 8.66 -5.47
CA ALA A 97 -17.76 7.82 -5.71
C ALA A 97 -19.06 8.64 -5.69
N HIS A 98 -19.21 9.58 -4.76
CA HIS A 98 -20.34 10.52 -4.75
C HIS A 98 -20.41 11.35 -6.03
N ARG A 99 -19.29 11.84 -6.54
CA ARG A 99 -19.26 12.55 -7.82
C ARG A 99 -19.69 11.65 -8.98
N LEU A 100 -19.18 10.42 -9.05
CA LEU A 100 -19.59 9.44 -10.07
C LEU A 100 -21.10 9.16 -10.04
N ARG A 101 -21.67 9.08 -8.83
CA ARG A 101 -23.11 8.92 -8.61
C ARG A 101 -23.91 10.13 -9.08
N ASP A 102 -23.52 11.32 -8.61
CA ASP A 102 -24.27 12.55 -8.83
C ASP A 102 -24.25 12.96 -10.31
N GLU A 103 -23.19 12.59 -11.04
CA GLU A 103 -23.08 12.73 -12.50
C GLU A 103 -23.73 11.56 -13.26
N GLY A 104 -24.18 10.51 -12.57
CA GLY A 104 -24.82 9.33 -13.15
C GLY A 104 -23.89 8.49 -14.03
N LEU A 105 -22.57 8.65 -13.92
CA LEU A 105 -21.59 8.05 -14.83
C LEU A 105 -21.53 6.53 -14.77
N VAL A 106 -21.77 5.97 -13.57
CA VAL A 106 -21.68 4.53 -13.33
C VAL A 106 -23.04 3.83 -13.26
N HIS A 107 -24.14 4.55 -13.52
CA HIS A 107 -25.49 3.97 -13.42
C HIS A 107 -25.70 2.83 -14.42
N GLY A 108 -25.93 1.62 -13.91
CA GLY A 108 -26.11 0.41 -14.72
C GLY A 108 -24.82 -0.10 -15.38
N ILE A 109 -23.66 0.46 -15.05
CA ILE A 109 -22.36 -0.04 -15.51
C ILE A 109 -22.00 -1.28 -14.70
N ARG A 110 -21.62 -2.36 -15.38
CA ARG A 110 -21.26 -3.64 -14.76
C ARG A 110 -19.76 -3.65 -14.49
N ILE A 111 -19.36 -3.70 -13.22
CA ILE A 111 -17.95 -3.62 -12.81
C ILE A 111 -17.55 -4.90 -12.08
N GLY A 112 -16.56 -5.59 -12.64
CA GLY A 112 -15.88 -6.68 -11.96
C GLY A 112 -14.68 -6.14 -11.19
N ILE A 113 -14.51 -6.56 -9.94
CA ILE A 113 -13.34 -6.23 -9.11
C ILE A 113 -12.62 -7.54 -8.81
N ALA A 114 -11.32 -7.63 -9.10
CA ALA A 114 -10.48 -8.77 -8.82
C ALA A 114 -9.23 -8.31 -8.09
N MET A 115 -9.26 -8.41 -6.77
CA MET A 115 -8.22 -7.86 -5.89
C MET A 115 -8.19 -8.68 -4.59
N VAL A 116 -7.14 -8.48 -3.79
CA VAL A 116 -7.13 -8.94 -2.40
C VAL A 116 -8.39 -8.44 -1.70
N LEU A 117 -9.23 -9.39 -1.24
CA LEU A 117 -10.49 -9.08 -0.59
C LEU A 117 -10.27 -8.88 0.90
N GLU A 118 -10.18 -7.61 1.26
CA GLU A 118 -10.01 -7.10 2.61
C GLU A 118 -11.05 -5.99 2.88
N PRO A 119 -11.16 -5.45 4.12
CA PRO A 119 -12.18 -4.45 4.46
C PRO A 119 -12.20 -3.23 3.54
N LYS A 120 -11.05 -2.80 3.02
CA LYS A 120 -10.91 -1.63 2.15
C LYS A 120 -11.42 -1.92 0.73
N THR A 121 -11.10 -3.09 0.18
CA THR A 121 -11.64 -3.57 -1.11
C THR A 121 -13.15 -3.72 -1.04
N ALA A 122 -13.68 -4.22 0.09
CA ALA A 122 -15.11 -4.26 0.32
C ALA A 122 -15.74 -2.86 0.24
N GLN A 123 -15.09 -1.83 0.81
CA GLN A 123 -15.56 -0.45 0.69
C GLN A 123 -15.51 0.09 -0.75
N LEU A 124 -14.50 -0.22 -1.54
CA LEU A 124 -14.49 0.13 -2.98
C LEU A 124 -15.72 -0.45 -3.70
N ALA A 125 -16.04 -1.72 -3.44
CA ALA A 125 -17.20 -2.39 -4.03
C ALA A 125 -18.54 -1.76 -3.59
N LEU A 126 -18.68 -1.47 -2.28
CA LEU A 126 -19.86 -0.81 -1.71
C LEU A 126 -20.05 0.59 -2.29
N LEU A 127 -18.98 1.39 -2.37
CA LEU A 127 -19.01 2.75 -2.93
C LEU A 127 -19.45 2.77 -4.40
N LEU A 128 -18.95 1.84 -5.23
CA LEU A 128 -19.36 1.73 -6.62
C LEU A 128 -20.83 1.31 -6.76
N ARG A 129 -21.28 0.31 -5.97
CA ARG A 129 -22.68 -0.11 -5.92
C ARG A 129 -23.58 1.06 -5.53
N ASP A 130 -23.23 1.78 -4.48
CA ASP A 130 -24.01 2.92 -3.97
C ASP A 130 -23.98 4.13 -4.92
N ALA A 131 -22.98 4.19 -5.81
CA ALA A 131 -22.95 5.12 -6.92
C ALA A 131 -23.83 4.71 -8.11
N GLY A 132 -24.36 3.49 -8.11
CA GLY A 132 -25.31 2.99 -9.11
C GLY A 132 -24.77 1.94 -10.07
N ALA A 133 -23.54 1.44 -9.87
CA ALA A 133 -22.99 0.33 -10.66
C ALA A 133 -23.53 -1.04 -10.20
N GLU A 134 -23.50 -2.01 -11.12
CA GLU A 134 -23.68 -3.42 -10.80
C GLU A 134 -22.31 -4.05 -10.53
N VAL A 135 -22.02 -4.37 -9.27
CA VAL A 135 -20.68 -4.80 -8.85
C VAL A 135 -20.66 -6.29 -8.52
N ALA A 136 -19.60 -6.99 -8.91
CA ALA A 136 -19.26 -8.31 -8.37
C ALA A 136 -17.75 -8.37 -8.08
N VAL A 137 -17.38 -9.16 -7.07
CA VAL A 137 -15.98 -9.30 -6.62
C VAL A 137 -15.50 -10.72 -6.87
N TYR A 138 -14.27 -10.85 -7.33
CA TYR A 138 -13.50 -12.08 -7.36
C TYR A 138 -12.28 -11.92 -6.44
N ALA A 139 -11.95 -12.97 -5.69
CA ALA A 139 -10.72 -13.02 -4.90
C ALA A 139 -10.01 -14.36 -5.13
N HIS A 140 -8.70 -14.32 -5.31
CA HIS A 140 -7.89 -15.53 -5.39
C HIS A 140 -7.88 -16.29 -4.05
N PRO A 141 -7.61 -17.61 -4.05
CA PRO A 141 -7.69 -18.44 -2.83
C PRO A 141 -6.81 -17.97 -1.68
N ASP A 142 -5.65 -17.40 -1.99
CA ASP A 142 -4.68 -16.85 -1.06
C ASP A 142 -4.87 -15.35 -0.79
N GLU A 143 -5.90 -14.75 -1.38
CA GLU A 143 -6.17 -13.31 -1.34
C GLU A 143 -7.57 -12.99 -0.80
N ILE A 144 -8.23 -13.94 -0.12
CA ILE A 144 -9.60 -13.78 0.39
C ILE A 144 -9.68 -13.79 1.92
N ASP A 145 -10.17 -12.69 2.49
CA ASP A 145 -10.75 -12.69 3.84
C ASP A 145 -12.20 -13.18 3.75
N VAL A 146 -12.43 -14.42 4.19
CA VAL A 146 -13.73 -15.10 4.06
C VAL A 146 -14.85 -14.41 4.86
N GLU A 147 -14.53 -13.81 6.01
CA GLU A 147 -15.53 -13.10 6.83
C GLU A 147 -15.94 -11.78 6.16
N VAL A 148 -14.98 -11.08 5.55
CA VAL A 148 -15.26 -9.87 4.75
C VAL A 148 -16.07 -10.22 3.50
N ALA A 149 -15.79 -11.37 2.87
CA ALA A 149 -16.57 -11.87 1.74
C ALA A 149 -18.03 -12.14 2.13
N GLU A 150 -18.28 -12.69 3.32
CA GLU A 150 -19.62 -12.87 3.87
C GLU A 150 -20.33 -11.53 4.09
N VAL A 151 -19.65 -10.54 4.68
CA VAL A 151 -20.21 -9.18 4.86
C VAL A 151 -20.64 -8.56 3.52
N LEU A 152 -19.84 -8.70 2.45
CA LEU A 152 -20.20 -8.22 1.13
C LEU A 152 -21.43 -8.94 0.55
N ARG A 153 -21.49 -10.27 0.70
CA ARG A 153 -22.63 -11.08 0.24
C ARG A 153 -23.92 -10.69 0.96
N ASP A 154 -23.85 -10.49 2.28
CA ASP A 154 -24.99 -10.03 3.09
C ASP A 154 -25.43 -8.60 2.72
N ARG A 155 -24.47 -7.76 2.30
CA ARG A 155 -24.73 -6.43 1.74
C ARG A 155 -25.11 -6.48 0.25
N GLY A 156 -25.37 -7.66 -0.32
CA GLY A 156 -25.92 -7.82 -1.67
C GLY A 156 -24.91 -7.67 -2.80
N ILE A 157 -23.60 -7.75 -2.53
CA ILE A 157 -22.55 -7.80 -3.55
C ILE A 157 -22.13 -9.26 -3.75
N PRO A 158 -22.29 -9.85 -4.94
CA PRO A 158 -21.80 -11.19 -5.23
C PRO A 158 -20.27 -11.26 -5.09
N VAL A 159 -19.79 -12.27 -4.37
CA VAL A 159 -18.36 -12.55 -4.22
C VAL A 159 -18.08 -14.00 -4.64
N ASP A 160 -17.19 -14.16 -5.62
CA ASP A 160 -16.68 -15.44 -6.10
C ASP A 160 -15.23 -15.61 -5.56
N GLY A 161 -14.98 -16.64 -4.75
CA GLY A 161 -13.67 -16.89 -4.16
C GLY A 161 -13.76 -17.87 -2.99
N ASP A 162 -12.80 -18.77 -2.89
CA ASP A 162 -12.74 -19.85 -1.89
C ASP A 162 -11.27 -20.27 -1.67
N PRO A 163 -10.76 -20.24 -0.42
CA PRO A 163 -9.40 -20.67 -0.09
C PRO A 163 -9.03 -22.10 -0.49
N ALA A 164 -10.01 -22.97 -0.73
CA ALA A 164 -9.79 -24.36 -1.11
C ALA A 164 -9.51 -24.55 -2.62
N LEU A 165 -9.82 -23.56 -3.46
CA LEU A 165 -9.62 -23.67 -4.91
C LEU A 165 -8.14 -23.70 -5.27
N SER A 166 -7.79 -24.47 -6.29
CA SER A 166 -6.44 -24.46 -6.86
C SER A 166 -6.44 -24.92 -8.32
N GLY A 167 -5.43 -24.48 -9.09
CA GLY A 167 -5.14 -25.00 -10.42
C GLY A 167 -6.32 -24.88 -11.39
N ALA A 168 -6.81 -26.02 -11.90
CA ALA A 168 -7.88 -26.05 -12.89
C ALA A 168 -9.25 -25.59 -12.34
N GLU A 169 -9.52 -25.85 -11.06
CA GLU A 169 -10.77 -25.47 -10.41
C GLU A 169 -10.81 -23.96 -10.18
N GLU A 170 -9.72 -23.40 -9.66
CA GLU A 170 -9.53 -21.94 -9.54
C GLU A 170 -9.69 -21.24 -10.89
N ARG A 171 -8.99 -21.73 -11.93
CA ARG A 171 -9.11 -21.20 -13.29
C ARG A 171 -10.56 -21.23 -13.78
N SER A 172 -11.28 -22.32 -13.49
CA SER A 172 -12.68 -22.45 -13.90
C SER A 172 -13.58 -21.45 -13.18
N ALA A 173 -13.33 -21.18 -11.90
CA ALA A 173 -14.04 -20.17 -11.12
C ALA A 173 -13.77 -18.75 -11.66
N ALA A 174 -12.51 -18.41 -11.94
CA ALA A 174 -12.15 -17.11 -12.54
C ALA A 174 -12.83 -16.88 -13.90
N ILE A 175 -12.90 -17.92 -14.75
CA ILE A 175 -13.61 -17.85 -16.04
C ILE A 175 -15.12 -17.71 -15.82
N ALA A 176 -15.69 -18.42 -14.85
CA ALA A 176 -17.11 -18.31 -14.53
C ALA A 176 -17.47 -16.89 -14.07
N PHE A 177 -16.62 -16.26 -13.25
CA PHE A 177 -16.74 -14.86 -12.87
C PHE A 177 -16.71 -13.94 -14.10
N LEU A 178 -15.70 -14.05 -14.96
CA LEU A 178 -15.60 -13.25 -16.18
C LEU A 178 -16.80 -13.42 -17.13
N ARG A 179 -17.38 -14.63 -17.19
CA ARG A 179 -18.57 -14.94 -18.01
C ARG A 179 -19.85 -14.27 -17.51
N ARG A 180 -19.88 -13.67 -16.31
CA ARG A 180 -20.95 -12.76 -15.90
C ARG A 180 -21.10 -11.60 -16.89
N GLY A 181 -19.99 -11.19 -17.53
CA GLY A 181 -19.93 -10.11 -18.50
C GLY A 181 -19.88 -8.75 -17.79
N PHE A 182 -18.77 -8.04 -17.92
CA PHE A 182 -18.57 -6.73 -17.29
C PHE A 182 -18.29 -5.68 -18.36
N ASP A 183 -18.62 -4.43 -18.07
CA ASP A 183 -18.18 -3.27 -18.84
C ASP A 183 -16.76 -2.89 -18.47
N LEU A 184 -16.43 -2.92 -17.16
CA LEU A 184 -15.11 -2.57 -16.64
C LEU A 184 -14.58 -3.68 -15.73
N LEU A 185 -13.27 -3.86 -15.73
CA LEU A 185 -12.56 -4.75 -14.81
C LEU A 185 -11.50 -3.96 -14.04
N LEU A 186 -11.59 -3.96 -12.71
CA LEU A 186 -10.56 -3.43 -11.82
C LEU A 186 -9.77 -4.62 -11.29
N ASP A 187 -8.46 -4.64 -11.50
CA ASP A 187 -7.62 -5.81 -11.26
C ASP A 187 -6.37 -5.43 -10.45
N ASP A 188 -5.93 -6.38 -9.61
CA ASP A 188 -4.69 -6.36 -8.85
C ASP A 188 -3.87 -7.59 -9.27
N GLY A 189 -2.73 -7.36 -9.94
CA GLY A 189 -1.87 -8.43 -10.46
C GLY A 189 -2.14 -8.82 -11.92
N SER A 190 -3.17 -8.24 -12.55
CA SER A 190 -3.58 -8.41 -13.95
C SER A 190 -4.02 -9.82 -14.34
N HIS A 191 -4.30 -10.69 -13.36
CA HIS A 191 -4.62 -12.09 -13.59
C HIS A 191 -5.89 -12.24 -14.43
N LEU A 192 -6.95 -11.50 -14.09
CA LEU A 192 -8.22 -11.58 -14.79
C LEU A 192 -8.24 -10.74 -16.07
N ILE A 193 -7.53 -9.62 -16.14
CA ILE A 193 -7.34 -8.85 -17.38
C ILE A 193 -6.71 -9.75 -18.43
N ARG A 194 -5.62 -10.44 -18.07
CA ARG A 194 -4.93 -11.37 -18.98
C ARG A 194 -5.80 -12.56 -19.35
N LEU A 195 -6.43 -13.21 -18.37
CA LEU A 195 -7.31 -14.36 -18.59
C LEU A 195 -8.47 -14.01 -19.52
N ALA A 196 -9.05 -12.81 -19.37
CA ALA A 196 -10.10 -12.32 -20.27
C ALA A 196 -9.60 -12.19 -21.72
N HIS A 197 -8.34 -11.79 -21.95
CA HIS A 197 -7.75 -11.76 -23.29
C HIS A 197 -7.49 -13.16 -23.84
N GLU A 198 -6.95 -14.07 -23.01
CA GLU A 198 -6.67 -15.47 -23.38
C GLU A 198 -7.95 -16.22 -23.78
N GLU A 199 -9.06 -15.98 -23.07
CA GLU A 199 -10.36 -16.62 -23.30
C GLU A 199 -11.23 -15.88 -24.32
N GLY A 200 -10.76 -14.76 -24.90
CA GLY A 200 -11.54 -13.94 -25.83
C GLY A 200 -12.73 -13.21 -25.20
N LEU A 201 -12.82 -13.17 -23.86
CA LEU A 201 -13.86 -12.48 -23.10
C LEU A 201 -13.62 -10.97 -22.99
N ALA A 202 -12.38 -10.51 -23.21
CA ALA A 202 -12.03 -9.09 -23.18
C ALA A 202 -12.80 -8.26 -24.23
N ALA A 203 -13.34 -8.88 -25.28
CA ALA A 203 -14.15 -8.20 -26.29
C ALA A 203 -15.45 -7.59 -25.73
N GLY A 204 -15.92 -8.06 -24.57
CA GLY A 204 -17.07 -7.48 -23.87
C GLY A 204 -16.73 -6.29 -22.98
N LEU A 205 -15.45 -6.07 -22.67
CA LEU A 205 -14.99 -4.98 -21.80
C LEU A 205 -14.89 -3.68 -22.59
N ARG A 206 -15.32 -2.58 -21.98
CA ARG A 206 -15.00 -1.20 -22.39
C ARG A 206 -13.58 -0.82 -21.99
N GLY A 207 -13.05 -1.41 -20.92
CA GLY A 207 -11.69 -1.18 -20.45
C GLY A 207 -11.39 -1.83 -19.10
N ALA A 208 -10.16 -1.67 -18.64
CA ALA A 208 -9.73 -2.17 -17.34
C ALA A 208 -8.74 -1.21 -16.64
N ALA A 209 -8.50 -1.43 -15.36
CA ALA A 209 -7.52 -0.69 -14.58
C ALA A 209 -6.68 -1.66 -13.74
N GLU A 210 -5.36 -1.46 -13.74
CA GLU A 210 -4.38 -2.33 -13.05
C GLU A 210 -3.65 -1.57 -11.94
N GLU A 211 -3.71 -2.10 -10.72
CA GLU A 211 -3.21 -1.44 -9.50
C GLU A 211 -1.75 -1.71 -9.16
N THR A 212 -1.12 -2.74 -9.71
CA THR A 212 0.20 -3.19 -9.24
C THR A 212 1.33 -3.11 -10.25
N THR A 213 2.54 -3.02 -9.72
CA THR A 213 3.76 -3.06 -10.54
C THR A 213 3.95 -4.44 -11.18
N SER A 214 3.63 -5.50 -10.44
CA SER A 214 3.69 -6.89 -10.90
C SER A 214 2.71 -7.13 -12.04
N GLY A 215 1.46 -6.65 -11.94
CA GLY A 215 0.45 -6.76 -13.00
C GLY A 215 0.76 -5.90 -14.23
N LEU A 216 1.33 -4.71 -14.06
CA LEU A 216 1.76 -3.88 -15.21
C LEU A 216 2.90 -4.49 -16.02
N THR A 217 3.75 -5.31 -15.42
CA THR A 217 4.91 -5.92 -16.09
C THR A 217 4.50 -6.79 -17.30
N PRO A 218 3.62 -7.80 -17.16
CA PRO A 218 3.11 -8.55 -18.30
C PRO A 218 2.21 -7.72 -19.21
N LEU A 219 1.43 -6.76 -18.70
CA LEU A 219 0.61 -5.89 -19.56
C LEU A 219 1.46 -5.01 -20.49
N ARG A 220 2.63 -4.55 -20.04
CA ARG A 220 3.62 -3.87 -20.89
C ARG A 220 4.18 -4.79 -21.97
N VAL A 221 4.31 -6.09 -21.70
CA VAL A 221 4.66 -7.10 -22.73
C VAL A 221 3.52 -7.19 -23.76
N MET A 222 2.29 -7.39 -23.31
CA MET A 222 1.11 -7.46 -24.18
C MET A 222 0.94 -6.22 -25.05
N GLN A 223 1.21 -5.02 -24.51
CA GLN A 223 1.19 -3.76 -25.25
C GLN A 223 2.21 -3.76 -26.41
N ARG A 224 3.45 -4.17 -26.14
CA ARG A 224 4.51 -4.23 -27.18
C ARG A 224 4.19 -5.26 -28.27
N GLU A 225 3.48 -6.32 -27.91
CA GLU A 225 3.07 -7.39 -28.84
C GLU A 225 1.73 -7.09 -29.54
N GLY A 226 1.06 -5.98 -29.23
CA GLY A 226 -0.23 -5.62 -29.81
C GLY A 226 -1.38 -6.56 -29.41
N LEU A 227 -1.26 -7.19 -28.23
CA LEU A 227 -2.24 -8.17 -27.73
C LEU A 227 -3.38 -7.53 -26.94
N LEU A 228 -3.21 -6.31 -26.41
CA LEU A 228 -4.26 -5.63 -25.66
C LEU A 228 -5.42 -5.23 -26.58
N ARG A 229 -6.62 -5.72 -26.27
CA ARG A 229 -7.83 -5.53 -27.08
C ARG A 229 -8.74 -4.42 -26.55
N VAL A 230 -8.49 -3.97 -25.32
CA VAL A 230 -9.22 -2.91 -24.63
C VAL A 230 -8.24 -1.91 -24.01
N PRO A 231 -8.65 -0.67 -23.72
CA PRO A 231 -7.83 0.25 -22.97
C PRO A 231 -7.63 -0.27 -21.54
N VAL A 232 -6.39 -0.23 -21.06
CA VAL A 232 -6.03 -0.52 -19.67
C VAL A 232 -5.35 0.70 -19.08
N ILE A 233 -5.85 1.22 -17.95
CA ILE A 233 -5.21 2.32 -17.23
C ILE A 233 -4.24 1.76 -16.19
N ALA A 234 -3.00 2.23 -16.26
CA ALA A 234 -1.94 1.92 -15.30
C ALA A 234 -2.10 2.74 -14.01
N VAL A 235 -3.03 2.31 -13.13
CA VAL A 235 -3.28 2.97 -11.84
C VAL A 235 -2.04 2.95 -10.97
N ASN A 236 -1.29 1.84 -10.97
CA ASN A 236 -0.03 1.77 -10.22
C ASN A 236 0.93 2.92 -10.53
N ASP A 237 0.99 3.38 -11.79
CA ASP A 237 1.96 4.41 -12.22
C ASP A 237 1.55 5.83 -11.80
N ALA A 238 0.34 6.02 -11.24
CA ALA A 238 -0.08 7.31 -10.70
C ALA A 238 0.79 7.75 -9.51
N ALA A 239 1.02 9.05 -9.37
CA ALA A 239 1.82 9.59 -8.28
C ALA A 239 1.09 9.42 -6.95
N MET A 240 -0.25 9.57 -6.91
CA MET A 240 -1.04 9.33 -5.70
C MET A 240 -1.04 7.87 -5.24
N LYS A 241 -0.69 6.92 -6.12
CA LYS A 241 -0.45 5.53 -5.77
C LYS A 241 0.99 5.33 -5.31
N THR A 242 1.95 5.42 -6.24
CA THR A 242 3.37 5.10 -6.00
C THR A 242 4.02 5.88 -4.86
N SER A 243 3.65 7.15 -4.67
CA SER A 243 4.32 8.03 -3.69
C SER A 243 3.85 7.78 -2.26
N PHE A 244 2.67 7.16 -2.08
CA PHE A 244 2.01 7.03 -0.79
C PHE A 244 2.00 5.57 -0.32
N ASP A 245 1.45 4.70 -1.15
CA ASP A 245 1.28 3.27 -0.86
C ASP A 245 2.58 2.59 -0.44
N ASN A 246 3.53 2.53 -1.36
CA ASN A 246 4.75 1.75 -1.16
C ASN A 246 5.63 2.32 -0.02
N ARG A 247 5.73 3.65 0.08
CA ARG A 247 6.64 4.30 1.04
C ARG A 247 6.05 4.35 2.45
N TYR A 248 4.79 4.75 2.59
CA TYR A 248 4.17 4.97 3.89
C TYR A 248 3.32 3.78 4.32
N GLY A 249 2.50 3.24 3.41
CA GLY A 249 1.65 2.08 3.70
C GLY A 249 2.45 0.81 3.94
N THR A 250 3.18 0.35 2.92
CA THR A 250 3.98 -0.90 3.03
C THR A 250 5.08 -0.75 4.07
N GLY A 251 5.75 0.41 4.12
CA GLY A 251 6.77 0.72 5.13
C GLY A 251 6.25 0.55 6.56
N GLN A 252 5.11 1.16 6.90
CA GLN A 252 4.51 1.05 8.23
C GLN A 252 4.03 -0.37 8.51
N SER A 253 3.18 -0.90 7.62
CA SER A 253 2.49 -2.17 7.84
C SER A 253 3.47 -3.35 7.95
N CYS A 254 4.49 -3.41 7.09
CA CYS A 254 5.48 -4.49 7.15
C CYS A 254 6.32 -4.40 8.42
N VAL A 255 6.86 -3.23 8.76
CA VAL A 255 7.72 -3.07 9.94
C VAL A 255 6.94 -3.32 11.23
N PHE A 256 5.68 -2.91 11.27
CA PHE A 256 4.83 -3.14 12.45
C PHE A 256 4.43 -4.61 12.59
N ALA A 257 4.06 -5.28 11.49
CA ALA A 257 3.79 -6.72 11.50
C ALA A 257 5.02 -7.54 11.94
N ILE A 258 6.22 -7.20 11.42
CA ILE A 258 7.48 -7.81 11.87
C ILE A 258 7.69 -7.59 13.37
N GLY A 259 7.48 -6.36 13.85
CA GLY A 259 7.62 -6.04 15.27
C GLY A 259 6.64 -6.82 16.16
N ASP A 260 5.40 -6.98 15.72
CA ASP A 260 4.35 -7.71 16.46
C ASP A 260 4.67 -9.21 16.54
N VAL A 261 5.05 -9.84 15.42
CA VAL A 261 5.45 -11.26 15.38
C VAL A 261 6.67 -11.51 16.26
N LEU A 262 7.70 -10.65 16.17
CA LEU A 262 8.91 -10.81 16.98
C LEU A 262 8.65 -10.59 18.47
N ASP A 263 7.83 -9.60 18.84
CA ASP A 263 7.47 -9.34 20.23
C ASP A 263 6.72 -10.52 20.86
N ALA A 264 5.82 -11.17 20.10
CA ALA A 264 5.11 -12.38 20.54
C ALA A 264 6.07 -13.55 20.82
N ALA A 265 7.19 -13.61 20.10
CA ALA A 265 8.28 -14.57 20.32
C ALA A 265 9.31 -14.11 21.38
N GLY A 266 9.12 -12.94 22.00
CA GLY A 266 10.06 -12.38 22.99
C GLY A 266 11.36 -11.83 22.39
N ILE A 267 11.34 -11.45 21.11
CA ILE A 267 12.49 -10.90 20.37
C ILE A 267 12.21 -9.43 20.04
N GLY A 268 13.14 -8.55 20.37
CA GLY A 268 13.09 -7.15 19.95
C GLY A 268 13.57 -6.95 18.51
N VAL A 269 12.96 -6.02 17.77
CA VAL A 269 13.46 -5.58 16.45
C VAL A 269 14.90 -5.06 16.53
N ARG A 270 15.29 -4.53 17.70
CA ARG A 270 16.61 -3.96 18.00
C ARG A 270 17.62 -4.96 18.58
N ASP A 271 17.26 -6.22 18.77
CA ASP A 271 18.16 -7.23 19.35
C ASP A 271 19.24 -7.70 18.36
N GLN A 272 19.16 -7.22 17.11
CA GLN A 272 20.06 -7.48 16.00
C GLN A 272 20.09 -6.27 15.06
N PRO A 273 21.15 -6.10 14.25
CA PRO A 273 21.09 -5.17 13.11
C PRO A 273 20.06 -5.62 12.09
N ALA A 274 19.52 -4.68 11.32
CA ALA A 274 18.62 -4.92 10.21
C ALA A 274 19.31 -4.71 8.86
N VAL A 275 18.98 -5.53 7.88
CA VAL A 275 19.42 -5.40 6.49
C VAL A 275 18.21 -5.32 5.59
N VAL A 276 18.06 -4.22 4.85
CA VAL A 276 17.01 -4.07 3.84
C VAL A 276 17.60 -4.39 2.47
N ILE A 277 17.02 -5.36 1.76
CA ILE A 277 17.42 -5.74 0.40
C ILE A 277 16.53 -5.00 -0.59
N GLY A 278 17.13 -4.16 -1.43
CA GLY A 278 16.43 -3.27 -2.36
C GLY A 278 16.07 -1.94 -1.72
N TYR A 279 16.36 -0.84 -2.42
CA TYR A 279 16.12 0.53 -1.93
C TYR A 279 15.26 1.34 -2.92
N GLY A 280 14.21 0.68 -3.43
CA GLY A 280 13.09 1.34 -4.10
C GLY A 280 12.09 1.91 -3.08
N PRO A 281 10.90 2.37 -3.52
CA PRO A 281 9.92 3.00 -2.63
C PRO A 281 9.54 2.17 -1.38
N VAL A 282 9.37 0.85 -1.51
CA VAL A 282 9.12 -0.06 -0.37
C VAL A 282 10.32 -0.11 0.56
N GLY A 283 11.53 -0.34 0.03
CA GLY A 283 12.75 -0.39 0.82
C GLY A 283 13.06 0.92 1.56
N GLU A 284 12.79 2.06 0.93
CA GLU A 284 12.85 3.38 1.57
C GLU A 284 11.87 3.50 2.73
N GLY A 285 10.64 3.03 2.56
CA GLY A 285 9.61 2.97 3.60
C GLY A 285 10.06 2.10 4.77
N VAL A 286 10.48 0.87 4.50
CA VAL A 286 10.96 -0.09 5.50
C VAL A 286 12.14 0.49 6.28
N ALA A 287 13.16 1.02 5.60
CA ALA A 287 14.33 1.62 6.24
C ALA A 287 13.96 2.84 7.10
N ALA A 288 13.04 3.70 6.62
CA ALA A 288 12.58 4.86 7.39
C ALA A 288 11.87 4.46 8.69
N HIS A 289 10.99 3.46 8.64
CA HIS A 289 10.24 3.00 9.83
C HIS A 289 11.14 2.25 10.82
N LEU A 290 12.03 1.37 10.35
CA LEU A 290 13.04 0.74 11.21
C LEU A 290 13.92 1.79 11.91
N ARG A 291 14.30 2.87 11.20
CA ARG A 291 15.10 3.96 11.77
C ARG A 291 14.33 4.72 12.84
N ALA A 292 13.04 4.97 12.62
CA ALA A 292 12.18 5.60 13.63
C ALA A 292 12.10 4.75 14.92
N LEU A 293 12.03 3.42 14.77
CA LEU A 293 12.11 2.44 15.87
C LEU A 293 13.52 2.31 16.48
N GLY A 294 14.53 2.95 15.89
CA GLY A 294 15.90 2.99 16.39
C GLY A 294 16.72 1.73 16.10
N ALA A 295 16.38 0.97 15.05
CA ALA A 295 17.21 -0.14 14.58
C ALA A 295 18.49 0.37 13.89
N GLU A 296 19.58 -0.39 14.01
CA GLU A 296 20.79 -0.19 13.21
C GLU A 296 20.58 -0.83 11.84
N ILE A 297 20.70 -0.05 10.76
CA ILE A 297 20.26 -0.48 9.42
C ILE A 297 21.41 -0.42 8.43
N ALA A 298 21.54 -1.49 7.65
CA ALA A 298 22.30 -1.53 6.42
C ALA A 298 21.39 -1.82 5.22
N VAL A 299 21.84 -1.47 4.02
CA VAL A 299 21.12 -1.68 2.77
C VAL A 299 21.99 -2.47 1.80
N ALA A 300 21.42 -3.51 1.20
CA ALA A 300 22.00 -4.23 0.07
C ALA A 300 21.22 -3.86 -1.18
N GLU A 301 21.89 -3.33 -2.21
CA GLU A 301 21.23 -2.90 -3.44
C GLU A 301 22.13 -3.12 -4.67
N THR A 302 21.49 -3.52 -5.76
CA THR A 302 22.04 -3.80 -7.09
C THR A 302 22.05 -2.57 -8.00
N ASP A 303 21.07 -1.66 -7.84
CA ASP A 303 21.03 -0.39 -8.57
C ASP A 303 22.00 0.64 -7.93
N PRO A 304 23.02 1.12 -8.66
CA PRO A 304 24.04 2.00 -8.08
C PRO A 304 23.50 3.38 -7.69
N VAL A 305 22.43 3.87 -8.34
CA VAL A 305 21.82 5.16 -8.01
C VAL A 305 21.05 5.04 -6.70
N ARG A 306 20.27 3.96 -6.54
CA ARG A 306 19.53 3.69 -5.29
C ARG A 306 20.46 3.38 -4.13
N ALA A 307 21.53 2.62 -4.36
CA ALA A 307 22.57 2.39 -3.37
C ALA A 307 23.24 3.71 -2.91
N LEU A 308 23.58 4.60 -3.85
CA LEU A 308 24.15 5.90 -3.53
C LEU A 308 23.15 6.79 -2.77
N LYS A 309 21.86 6.73 -3.13
CA LYS A 309 20.80 7.41 -2.40
C LYS A 309 20.69 6.90 -0.95
N ALA A 310 20.66 5.59 -0.74
CA ALA A 310 20.65 4.98 0.60
C ALA A 310 21.83 5.42 1.46
N ALA A 311 23.03 5.53 0.86
CA ALA A 311 24.21 6.06 1.55
C ALA A 311 24.01 7.53 2.00
N HIS A 312 23.43 8.36 1.14
CA HIS A 312 23.12 9.77 1.47
C HIS A 312 21.99 9.91 2.49
N ASP A 313 21.07 8.95 2.55
CA ASP A 313 20.04 8.86 3.59
C ASP A 313 20.62 8.40 4.95
N GLY A 314 21.90 8.03 4.99
CA GLY A 314 22.69 7.73 6.18
C GLY A 314 22.87 6.24 6.49
N PHE A 315 22.54 5.35 5.55
CA PHE A 315 22.62 3.91 5.76
C PHE A 315 23.97 3.32 5.34
N ARG A 316 24.43 2.28 6.06
CA ARG A 316 25.59 1.49 5.63
C ARG A 316 25.22 0.68 4.39
N ILE A 317 26.01 0.78 3.33
CA ILE A 317 25.83 -0.02 2.10
C ILE A 317 26.87 -1.13 2.06
N GLY A 318 26.49 -2.32 1.61
CA GLY A 318 27.42 -3.43 1.42
C GLY A 318 26.81 -4.65 0.74
N PRO A 319 27.65 -5.61 0.33
CA PRO A 319 27.18 -6.89 -0.18
C PRO A 319 26.35 -7.64 0.85
N LEU A 320 25.25 -8.27 0.42
CA LEU A 320 24.34 -9.00 1.31
C LEU A 320 25.06 -10.10 2.11
N ALA A 321 26.00 -10.83 1.49
CA ALA A 321 26.78 -11.87 2.14
C ALA A 321 27.60 -11.38 3.35
N GLU A 322 27.97 -10.10 3.39
CA GLU A 322 28.69 -9.50 4.51
C GLU A 322 27.75 -8.95 5.58
N LEU A 323 26.55 -8.49 5.18
CA LEU A 323 25.60 -7.81 6.06
C LEU A 323 24.60 -8.77 6.72
N ALA A 324 24.21 -9.85 6.04
CA ALA A 324 23.17 -10.78 6.48
C ALA A 324 23.51 -11.59 7.75
N PRO A 325 24.76 -12.03 8.01
CA PRO A 325 25.05 -12.89 9.16
C PRO A 325 24.54 -12.34 10.49
N GLY A 326 23.62 -13.05 11.14
CA GLY A 326 23.02 -12.68 12.43
C GLY A 326 22.02 -11.52 12.40
N ALA A 327 21.70 -10.97 11.23
CA ALA A 327 20.80 -9.83 11.07
C ALA A 327 19.32 -10.23 10.96
N LEU A 328 18.44 -9.24 11.15
CA LEU A 328 17.08 -9.23 10.60
C LEU A 328 17.16 -8.81 9.13
N VAL A 329 16.97 -9.75 8.22
CA VAL A 329 17.00 -9.52 6.78
C VAL A 329 15.57 -9.30 6.28
N ILE A 330 15.33 -8.18 5.61
CA ILE A 330 14.01 -7.82 5.06
C ILE A 330 14.15 -7.62 3.56
N SER A 331 13.50 -8.48 2.78
CA SER A 331 13.45 -8.33 1.32
C SER A 331 12.38 -7.30 0.92
N ALA A 332 12.76 -6.32 0.10
CA ALA A 332 11.87 -5.27 -0.42
C ALA A 332 12.07 -5.09 -1.94
N THR A 333 12.42 -6.18 -2.65
CA THR A 333 12.74 -6.16 -4.07
C THR A 333 11.54 -6.51 -4.95
N GLY A 334 10.63 -7.36 -4.45
CA GLY A 334 9.56 -7.94 -5.27
C GLY A 334 10.12 -8.82 -6.40
N ALA A 335 11.26 -9.48 -6.17
CA ALA A 335 11.92 -10.33 -7.14
C ALA A 335 12.15 -11.75 -6.57
N PRO A 336 11.87 -12.82 -7.34
CA PRO A 336 12.22 -14.18 -6.93
C PRO A 336 13.72 -14.35 -6.68
N HIS A 337 14.09 -15.30 -5.83
CA HIS A 337 15.47 -15.64 -5.48
C HIS A 337 16.26 -14.48 -4.84
N THR A 338 15.58 -13.54 -4.17
CA THR A 338 16.26 -12.43 -3.49
C THR A 338 16.97 -12.90 -2.23
N VAL A 339 16.31 -13.77 -1.44
CA VAL A 339 16.92 -14.42 -0.28
C VAL A 339 17.24 -15.86 -0.64
N ASP A 340 18.48 -16.09 -1.05
CA ASP A 340 18.97 -17.43 -1.38
C ASP A 340 19.15 -18.32 -0.13
N ALA A 341 19.35 -19.62 -0.34
CA ALA A 341 19.54 -20.57 0.74
C ALA A 341 20.78 -20.27 1.61
N GLY A 342 21.80 -19.60 1.06
CA GLY A 342 22.99 -19.18 1.82
C GLY A 342 22.65 -18.07 2.83
N THR A 343 21.96 -17.04 2.35
CA THR A 343 21.46 -15.92 3.15
C THR A 343 20.47 -16.40 4.20
N LEU A 344 19.54 -17.28 3.84
CA LEU A 344 18.55 -17.86 4.76
C LEU A 344 19.20 -18.62 5.92
N ARG A 345 20.35 -19.29 5.69
CA ARG A 345 21.11 -19.96 6.75
C ARG A 345 21.93 -18.98 7.62
N ALA A 346 22.42 -17.90 7.03
CA ALA A 346 23.28 -16.94 7.71
C ALA A 346 22.50 -15.92 8.56
N ALA A 347 21.31 -15.52 8.10
CA ALA A 347 20.46 -14.56 8.79
C ALA A 347 19.96 -15.11 10.13
N ARG A 348 19.66 -14.21 11.07
CA ARG A 348 18.95 -14.58 12.31
C ARG A 348 17.46 -14.69 12.05
N ILE A 349 16.90 -13.69 11.36
CA ILE A 349 15.49 -13.59 11.00
C ILE A 349 15.39 -13.16 9.54
N VAL A 350 14.41 -13.68 8.81
CA VAL A 350 14.05 -13.26 7.45
C VAL A 350 12.58 -12.86 7.41
N ALA A 351 12.28 -11.74 6.76
CA ALA A 351 10.93 -11.28 6.44
C ALA A 351 10.87 -10.71 5.02
N VAL A 352 9.67 -10.64 4.44
CA VAL A 352 9.45 -10.17 3.07
C VAL A 352 8.40 -9.07 3.04
N ALA A 353 8.74 -7.95 2.42
CA ALA A 353 7.86 -6.80 2.15
C ALA A 353 7.51 -6.66 0.66
N GLY A 354 8.20 -7.37 -0.25
CA GLY A 354 7.92 -7.39 -1.69
C GLY A 354 6.71 -8.25 -2.04
N GLY A 355 6.75 -9.52 -1.64
CA GLY A 355 5.58 -10.41 -1.63
C GLY A 355 5.37 -11.22 -2.91
N VAL A 356 6.40 -11.39 -3.75
CA VAL A 356 6.25 -12.21 -4.97
C VAL A 356 6.54 -13.70 -4.70
N PRO A 357 5.91 -14.64 -5.43
CA PRO A 357 6.22 -16.05 -5.31
C PRO A 357 7.72 -16.34 -5.52
N GLY A 358 8.32 -17.07 -4.58
CA GLY A 358 9.73 -17.47 -4.65
C GLY A 358 10.73 -16.38 -4.28
N GLU A 359 10.32 -15.28 -3.62
CA GLU A 359 11.26 -14.24 -3.13
C GLU A 359 12.28 -14.79 -2.11
N VAL A 360 11.92 -15.84 -1.37
CA VAL A 360 12.80 -16.62 -0.48
C VAL A 360 12.94 -18.05 -1.01
N ASP A 361 14.19 -18.51 -1.15
CA ASP A 361 14.51 -19.88 -1.57
C ASP A 361 14.34 -20.87 -0.41
N VAL A 362 13.11 -21.27 -0.16
CA VAL A 362 12.76 -22.24 0.87
C VAL A 362 11.67 -23.18 0.38
N ASP A 363 11.79 -24.46 0.72
CA ASP A 363 10.69 -25.41 0.59
C ASP A 363 9.75 -25.24 1.80
N PRO A 364 8.50 -24.77 1.61
CA PRO A 364 7.57 -24.56 2.71
C PRO A 364 7.24 -25.82 3.51
N ALA A 365 7.49 -27.02 2.96
CA ALA A 365 7.30 -28.29 3.65
C ALA A 365 8.40 -28.60 4.68
N THR A 366 9.52 -27.88 4.63
CA THR A 366 10.66 -28.05 5.55
C THR A 366 10.60 -27.13 6.77
N LEU A 367 9.64 -26.21 6.81
CA LEU A 367 9.45 -25.23 7.87
C LEU A 367 8.91 -25.90 9.14
N VAL A 368 9.51 -25.56 10.29
CA VAL A 368 9.08 -26.03 11.61
C VAL A 368 8.46 -24.87 12.39
N PRO A 369 7.21 -24.95 12.83
CA PRO A 369 6.56 -23.87 13.58
C PRO A 369 7.35 -23.46 14.84
N ALA A 370 7.55 -22.16 15.02
CA ALA A 370 8.24 -21.55 16.15
C ALA A 370 7.38 -20.50 16.89
N GLY A 371 6.24 -20.11 16.31
CA GLY A 371 5.28 -19.18 16.87
C GLY A 371 4.17 -18.87 15.86
N GLU A 372 3.27 -17.96 16.23
CA GLU A 372 2.27 -17.44 15.30
C GLU A 372 2.95 -16.65 14.18
N HIS A 373 2.69 -17.02 12.93
CA HIS A 373 3.38 -16.49 11.74
C HIS A 373 4.91 -16.58 11.77
N LEU A 374 5.47 -17.51 12.56
CA LEU A 374 6.91 -17.65 12.72
C LEU A 374 7.33 -19.12 12.62
N ASP A 375 8.24 -19.38 11.70
CA ASP A 375 8.77 -20.73 11.45
C ASP A 375 10.29 -20.74 11.55
N ARG A 376 10.87 -21.91 11.82
CA ARG A 376 12.30 -22.17 11.72
C ARG A 376 12.60 -22.84 10.38
N ALA A 377 13.50 -22.25 9.60
CA ALA A 377 13.97 -22.82 8.34
C ALA A 377 15.20 -23.70 8.55
N GLY A 378 14.99 -25.00 8.78
CA GLY A 378 16.07 -25.97 9.03
C GLY A 378 16.95 -25.56 10.23
N ASP A 379 18.27 -25.53 10.04
CA ASP A 379 19.24 -25.01 11.01
C ASP A 379 19.47 -23.48 10.87
N GLY A 380 18.80 -22.82 9.92
CA GLY A 380 18.97 -21.42 9.55
C GLY A 380 18.12 -20.42 10.35
N ALA A 381 17.64 -19.38 9.67
CA ALA A 381 16.90 -18.28 10.27
C ALA A 381 15.50 -18.66 10.81
N LEU A 382 14.96 -17.79 11.66
CA LEU A 382 13.51 -17.68 11.83
C LEU A 382 12.92 -16.96 10.61
N LEU A 383 11.88 -17.54 10.02
CA LEU A 383 11.20 -17.02 8.84
C LEU A 383 9.81 -16.54 9.23
N ILE A 384 9.54 -15.26 9.00
CA ILE A 384 8.23 -14.67 9.26
C ILE A 384 7.29 -14.97 8.08
N ALA A 385 6.04 -15.31 8.40
CA ALA A 385 4.95 -15.52 7.45
C ALA A 385 5.30 -16.50 6.31
N ARG A 386 6.11 -17.53 6.61
CA ARG A 386 6.60 -18.52 5.64
C ARG A 386 7.29 -17.92 4.39
N GLY A 387 7.77 -16.69 4.49
CA GLY A 387 8.39 -15.96 3.37
C GLY A 387 7.39 -15.24 2.45
N GLY A 388 6.10 -15.21 2.79
CA GLY A 388 5.09 -14.40 2.11
C GLY A 388 5.16 -12.91 2.48
N CYS A 389 4.35 -12.10 1.81
CA CYS A 389 4.26 -10.66 2.08
C CYS A 389 3.78 -10.41 3.53
N VAL A 390 4.68 -9.94 4.39
CA VAL A 390 4.49 -9.99 5.85
C VAL A 390 3.30 -9.15 6.33
N ASN A 391 3.02 -8.02 5.69
CA ASN A 391 1.89 -7.18 6.07
C ASN A 391 0.54 -7.79 5.68
N LEU A 392 0.47 -8.62 4.64
CA LEU A 392 -0.75 -9.33 4.27
C LEU A 392 -0.92 -10.64 5.04
N ALA A 393 0.19 -11.38 5.21
CA ALA A 393 0.15 -12.72 5.78
C ALA A 393 0.21 -12.75 7.32
N ALA A 394 0.64 -11.67 7.96
CA ALA A 394 0.72 -11.55 9.43
C ALA A 394 0.07 -10.27 9.98
N ALA A 395 -0.63 -9.50 9.13
CA ALA A 395 -1.41 -8.32 9.51
C ALA A 395 -2.54 -8.10 8.49
N GLU A 396 -3.22 -6.95 8.55
CA GLU A 396 -4.34 -6.62 7.65
C GLU A 396 -3.92 -5.73 6.45
N GLY A 397 -2.74 -5.97 5.89
CA GLY A 397 -2.23 -5.23 4.73
C GLY A 397 -1.92 -3.76 5.02
N ASN A 398 -2.03 -2.92 3.99
CA ASN A 398 -1.77 -1.49 4.10
C ASN A 398 -2.83 -0.75 4.94
N PRO A 399 -2.48 0.38 5.60
CA PRO A 399 -3.42 1.23 6.32
C PRO A 399 -4.59 1.71 5.47
N ILE A 400 -5.76 1.87 6.09
CA ILE A 400 -6.99 2.28 5.40
C ILE A 400 -6.81 3.59 4.62
N GLU A 401 -6.19 4.61 5.23
CA GLU A 401 -6.07 5.93 4.59
C GLU A 401 -5.10 5.92 3.40
N ILE A 402 -4.23 4.91 3.31
CA ILE A 402 -3.38 4.70 2.14
C ILE A 402 -4.18 4.06 1.01
N MET A 403 -4.96 3.02 1.32
CA MET A 403 -5.85 2.39 0.34
C MET A 403 -6.95 3.35 -0.13
N ASP A 404 -7.37 4.30 0.69
CA ASP A 404 -8.26 5.38 0.26
C ASP A 404 -7.67 6.19 -0.91
N LEU A 405 -6.35 6.44 -0.90
CA LEU A 405 -5.70 7.16 -1.99
C LEU A 405 -5.56 6.27 -3.23
N SER A 406 -5.20 5.00 -3.08
CA SER A 406 -5.09 4.06 -4.21
C SER A 406 -6.44 3.83 -4.88
N PHE A 407 -7.50 3.60 -4.10
CA PHE A 407 -8.85 3.39 -4.61
C PHE A 407 -9.50 4.66 -5.13
N ALA A 408 -9.11 5.84 -4.63
CA ALA A 408 -9.45 7.10 -5.27
C ALA A 408 -8.91 7.17 -6.71
N VAL A 409 -7.68 6.68 -6.96
CA VAL A 409 -7.12 6.58 -8.32
C VAL A 409 -7.87 5.54 -9.15
N GLN A 410 -8.25 4.38 -8.58
CA GLN A 410 -9.10 3.39 -9.27
C GLN A 410 -10.45 3.97 -9.71
N LEU A 411 -11.15 4.67 -8.80
CA LEU A 411 -12.41 5.34 -9.11
C LEU A 411 -12.21 6.44 -10.17
N GLY A 412 -11.09 7.16 -10.12
CA GLY A 412 -10.69 8.07 -11.18
C GLY A 412 -10.46 7.35 -12.52
N ALA A 413 -9.86 6.16 -12.51
CA ALA A 413 -9.65 5.36 -13.71
C ALA A 413 -10.99 4.90 -14.30
N VAL A 414 -11.97 4.54 -13.47
CA VAL A 414 -13.35 4.28 -13.91
C VAL A 414 -13.92 5.48 -14.68
N GLU A 415 -13.80 6.70 -14.14
CA GLU A 415 -14.22 7.93 -14.83
C GLU A 415 -13.53 8.07 -16.20
N GLN A 416 -12.21 7.88 -16.24
CA GLN A 416 -11.42 8.03 -17.47
C GLN A 416 -11.75 6.97 -18.52
N LEU A 417 -12.00 5.71 -18.13
CA LEU A 417 -12.41 4.64 -19.04
C LEU A 417 -13.81 4.90 -19.62
N LEU A 418 -14.69 5.52 -18.85
CA LEU A 418 -16.06 5.80 -19.28
C LEU A 418 -16.18 7.04 -20.17
N THR A 419 -15.32 8.04 -19.96
CA THR A 419 -15.42 9.37 -20.62
C THR A 419 -14.29 9.68 -21.60
N GLY A 420 -13.13 9.04 -21.48
CA GLY A 420 -11.88 9.45 -22.15
C GLY A 420 -11.72 8.99 -23.61
N GLY A 421 -12.56 8.06 -24.10
CA GLY A 421 -12.48 7.58 -25.48
C GLY A 421 -11.13 6.93 -25.84
N LEU A 422 -10.55 6.18 -24.89
CA LEU A 422 -9.21 5.58 -25.02
C LEU A 422 -9.20 4.44 -26.04
N ALA A 423 -8.19 4.42 -26.91
CA ALA A 423 -7.94 3.31 -27.82
C ALA A 423 -7.43 2.06 -27.06
N PRO A 424 -7.54 0.84 -27.62
CA PRO A 424 -6.92 -0.34 -27.05
C PRO A 424 -5.43 -0.14 -26.73
N GLY A 425 -4.99 -0.64 -25.57
CA GLY A 425 -3.62 -0.54 -25.12
C GLY A 425 -3.47 -0.03 -23.69
N LEU A 426 -2.22 0.01 -23.21
CA LEU A 426 -1.88 0.48 -21.87
C LEU A 426 -1.70 2.01 -21.85
N HIS A 427 -2.41 2.70 -20.96
CA HIS A 427 -2.40 4.15 -20.81
C HIS A 427 -1.95 4.56 -19.41
N ALA A 428 -1.21 5.66 -19.32
CA ALA A 428 -0.90 6.28 -18.02
C ALA A 428 -2.15 6.94 -17.45
N PHE A 429 -2.26 6.96 -16.12
CA PHE A 429 -3.28 7.75 -15.46
C PHE A 429 -3.05 9.26 -15.71
N PRO A 430 -4.07 10.05 -16.09
CA PRO A 430 -3.87 11.47 -16.42
C PRO A 430 -3.38 12.30 -15.23
N VAL A 431 -2.34 13.11 -15.47
CA VAL A 431 -1.69 13.93 -14.42
C VAL A 431 -2.67 14.92 -13.78
N GLU A 432 -3.57 15.49 -14.57
CA GLU A 432 -4.58 16.45 -14.10
C GLU A 432 -5.61 15.79 -13.18
N ALA A 433 -6.01 14.55 -13.49
CA ALA A 433 -6.91 13.75 -12.68
C ALA A 433 -6.24 13.35 -11.36
N ASP A 434 -4.98 12.91 -11.42
CA ASP A 434 -4.16 12.58 -10.25
C ASP A 434 -4.02 13.78 -9.30
N ALA A 435 -3.73 14.96 -9.86
CA ALA A 435 -3.67 16.20 -9.10
C ALA A 435 -5.03 16.61 -8.51
N ALA A 436 -6.15 16.26 -9.14
CA ALA A 436 -7.49 16.52 -8.60
C ALA A 436 -7.80 15.62 -7.40
N ILE A 437 -7.37 14.36 -7.44
CA ILE A 437 -7.44 13.43 -6.31
C ILE A 437 -6.59 13.96 -5.14
N ALA A 438 -5.34 14.39 -5.41
CA ALA A 438 -4.47 14.98 -4.39
C ALA A 438 -5.12 16.19 -3.68
N ARG A 439 -5.75 17.09 -4.44
CA ARG A 439 -6.48 18.25 -3.89
C ARG A 439 -7.68 17.81 -3.05
N SER A 440 -8.39 16.77 -3.47
CA SER A 440 -9.51 16.20 -2.73
C SER A 440 -9.05 15.60 -1.40
N ALA A 441 -7.92 14.89 -1.41
CA ALA A 441 -7.29 14.34 -0.20
C ALA A 441 -6.86 15.43 0.79
N LEU A 442 -6.21 16.49 0.31
CA LEU A 442 -5.86 17.64 1.14
C LEU A 442 -7.10 18.31 1.73
N ALA A 443 -8.13 18.56 0.92
CA ALA A 443 -9.37 19.17 1.38
C ALA A 443 -10.09 18.31 2.44
N ALA A 444 -10.13 16.99 2.26
CA ALA A 444 -10.71 16.05 3.23
C ALA A 444 -9.99 16.09 4.58
N ARG A 445 -8.69 16.42 4.58
CA ARG A 445 -7.87 16.62 5.79
C ARG A 445 -7.98 18.03 6.38
N GLY A 446 -8.64 18.96 5.69
CA GLY A 446 -8.70 20.37 6.06
C GLY A 446 -7.44 21.17 5.68
N ASP A 447 -6.56 20.59 4.86
CA ASP A 447 -5.31 21.21 4.45
C ASP A 447 -5.52 22.16 3.24
N GLY A 448 -4.99 23.37 3.34
CA GLY A 448 -4.93 24.35 2.24
C GLY A 448 -3.56 24.38 1.58
N ILE A 449 -3.53 24.57 0.25
CA ILE A 449 -2.29 24.75 -0.51
C ILE A 449 -2.30 26.06 -1.30
N ASP A 450 -1.12 26.64 -1.49
CA ASP A 450 -0.94 27.82 -2.31
C ASP A 450 -1.29 27.56 -3.78
N ARG A 451 -1.75 28.61 -4.45
CA ARG A 451 -1.90 28.64 -5.91
C ARG A 451 -0.79 29.49 -6.49
N ARG A 452 -0.23 29.06 -7.63
CA ARG A 452 0.70 29.91 -8.38
C ARG A 452 -0.01 31.22 -8.75
N SER A 453 0.64 32.34 -8.48
CA SER A 453 0.17 33.65 -8.91
C SER A 453 0.11 33.76 -10.44
N THR A 454 -0.72 34.65 -10.96
CA THR A 454 -0.78 34.94 -12.40
C THR A 454 0.60 35.30 -12.96
N ALA A 455 1.39 36.07 -12.21
CA ALA A 455 2.75 36.43 -12.60
C ALA A 455 3.69 35.21 -12.71
N GLN A 456 3.60 34.25 -11.78
CA GLN A 456 4.38 33.00 -11.87
C GLN A 456 3.99 32.16 -13.09
N VAL A 457 2.69 32.03 -13.37
CA VAL A 457 2.20 31.29 -14.54
C VAL A 457 2.68 31.95 -15.84
N GLN A 458 2.57 33.28 -15.94
CA GLN A 458 3.02 34.03 -17.11
C GLN A 458 4.54 33.94 -17.31
N ALA A 459 5.33 34.07 -16.25
CA ALA A 459 6.78 33.99 -16.32
C ALA A 459 7.28 32.59 -16.75
N GLN A 460 6.55 31.54 -16.42
CA GLN A 460 6.87 30.16 -16.82
C GLN A 460 6.35 29.79 -18.22
N ALA A 461 5.47 30.61 -18.80
CA ALA A 461 4.96 30.39 -20.16
C ALA A 461 5.94 30.89 -21.24
N ASP A 462 6.92 31.72 -20.91
CA ASP A 462 7.96 32.15 -21.85
C ASP A 462 9.18 31.23 -21.75
N TRP A 463 9.43 30.46 -22.82
CA TRP A 463 10.60 29.60 -22.94
C TRP A 463 11.90 30.41 -23.11
N ARG A 464 11.80 31.69 -23.46
CA ARG A 464 12.97 32.54 -23.67
C ARG A 464 13.65 32.83 -22.35
N SER A 465 14.97 32.71 -22.35
CA SER A 465 15.78 33.02 -21.18
C SER A 465 15.63 34.50 -20.79
N PRO A 466 15.17 34.79 -19.56
CA PRO A 466 15.17 36.16 -19.03
C PRO A 466 16.58 36.77 -18.98
N ARG A 467 17.63 35.92 -18.98
CA ARG A 467 19.04 36.34 -18.99
C ARG A 467 19.45 37.02 -20.31
N TYR A 468 18.77 36.73 -21.41
CA TYR A 468 19.11 37.23 -22.75
C TYR A 468 18.02 38.10 -23.37
N THR A 469 16.96 38.46 -22.63
CA THR A 469 16.01 39.46 -23.11
C THR A 469 16.72 40.80 -23.24
N THR A 470 16.77 41.34 -24.45
CA THR A 470 17.19 42.70 -24.72
C THR A 470 16.16 43.63 -24.08
N SER A 471 16.33 43.96 -22.80
CA SER A 471 15.69 45.13 -22.21
C SER A 471 16.24 46.34 -22.98
N GLY A 472 15.54 46.73 -24.03
CA GLY A 472 15.86 47.90 -24.82
C GLY A 472 15.91 49.13 -23.92
N SER A 473 17.10 49.73 -23.84
CA SER A 473 17.26 51.13 -24.20
C SER A 473 16.19 52.09 -23.67
N ARG A 474 16.29 52.46 -22.38
CA ARG A 474 16.00 53.84 -21.94
C ARG A 474 17.05 54.32 -20.96
N LYS A 475 18.30 54.46 -21.43
CA LYS A 475 19.14 55.57 -20.97
C LYS A 475 18.80 56.75 -21.86
N ALA A 476 17.84 57.55 -21.45
CA ALA A 476 17.66 58.88 -21.99
C ALA A 476 18.90 59.70 -21.62
N HIS A 477 19.65 60.15 -22.62
CA HIS A 477 20.53 61.32 -22.52
C HIS A 477 20.07 62.28 -23.60
N ALA A 478 19.81 63.52 -23.16
CA ALA A 478 19.67 64.80 -23.87
C ALA A 478 19.48 64.80 -25.39
#